data_AF-A0A1G0FE33-F1
#
_entry.id   AF-A0A1G0FE33-F1
#
_cell.length_a   1.000
_cell.length_b   1.000
_cell.length_c   1.000
_cell.angle_alpha   90.00
_cell.angle_beta   90.00
_cell.angle_gamma   90.00
#
_symmetry.space_group_name_H-M   'P 1'
#
loop_
_entity.id
_entity.type
_entity.pdbx_description
1 polymer ?
#
loop_
_entity_poly.entity_id
_entity_poly.type
_entity_poly.pdbx_seq_one_letter_code
_entity_poly.pdbx_strand_id
1 'polypeptide(L)'
;MARLILGSTSMAQWQKLILEAEQACAVNLNEETESYLVFLLMRFIEKPQMVSSVLGLEFLEGSQDFSHAREEKLRDVGDKCLLLSGLFPGRAEHRCVDISYFIKLGQAAYLTLSDQSSLAALYVQLCQKFVAMTEVL
;
A
#
# COMPACT_ATOMS: atom_id res chain seq x y z
N MET A 1 33.86 13.51 -23.63
CA MET A 1 33.30 14.03 -22.37
C MET A 1 32.13 13.16 -21.98
N ALA A 2 32.27 12.34 -20.93
CA ALA A 2 31.18 11.50 -20.44
C ALA A 2 30.13 12.38 -19.76
N ARG A 3 28.91 12.39 -20.30
CA ARG A 3 27.75 13.07 -19.70
C ARG A 3 27.37 12.29 -18.46
N LEU A 4 27.79 12.75 -17.29
CA LEU A 4 27.34 12.20 -16.01
C LEU A 4 25.84 12.49 -15.90
N ILE A 5 25.01 11.46 -16.07
CA ILE A 5 23.61 11.52 -15.69
C ILE A 5 23.63 11.44 -14.17
N LEU A 6 23.50 12.59 -13.50
CA LEU A 6 23.11 12.63 -12.08
C LEU A 6 21.68 12.11 -12.01
N GLY A 7 21.52 10.79 -11.98
CA GLY A 7 20.23 10.18 -11.78
C GLY A 7 19.70 10.66 -10.42
N SER A 8 18.53 11.29 -10.42
CA SER A 8 17.74 11.45 -9.20
C SER A 8 17.67 10.10 -8.50
N THR A 9 17.83 10.06 -7.17
CA THR A 9 17.74 8.81 -6.40
C THR A 9 16.44 8.06 -6.74
N SER A 10 16.42 6.73 -6.61
CA SER A 10 15.21 5.94 -6.91
C SER A 10 13.98 6.48 -6.16
N MET A 11 14.17 6.95 -4.93
CA MET A 11 13.14 7.63 -4.14
C MET A 11 12.58 8.88 -4.83
N ALA A 12 13.44 9.77 -5.35
CA ALA A 12 13.00 10.98 -6.04
C ALA A 12 12.25 10.67 -7.35
N GLN A 13 12.57 9.55 -8.01
CA GLN A 13 11.83 9.09 -9.19
C GLN A 13 10.44 8.62 -8.81
N TRP A 14 10.30 7.82 -7.75
CA TRP A 14 9.01 7.36 -7.24
C TRP A 14 8.14 8.51 -6.74
N GLN A 15 8.74 9.45 -6.00
CA GLN A 15 8.03 10.65 -5.56
C GLN A 15 7.49 11.46 -6.74
N LYS A 16 8.31 11.66 -7.78
CA LYS A 16 7.86 12.35 -9.00
C LYS A 16 6.66 11.65 -9.65
N LEU A 17 6.68 10.32 -9.74
CA LEU A 17 5.59 9.54 -10.33
C LEU A 17 4.29 9.65 -9.50
N ILE A 18 4.39 9.58 -8.17
CA ILE A 18 3.22 9.76 -7.30
C ILE A 18 2.63 11.17 -7.46
N LEU A 19 3.46 12.21 -7.45
CA LEU A 19 2.99 13.60 -7.65
C LEU A 19 2.32 13.81 -9.02
N GLU A 20 2.84 13.18 -10.07
CA GLU A 20 2.22 13.20 -11.41
C GLU A 20 0.86 12.50 -11.42
N ALA A 21 0.74 11.36 -10.74
CA ALA A 21 -0.50 10.60 -10.65
C ALA A 21 -1.57 11.32 -9.80
N GLU A 22 -1.19 11.94 -8.69
CA GLU A 22 -2.07 12.80 -7.89
C GLU A 22 -2.69 13.93 -8.72
N GLN A 23 -1.85 14.60 -9.52
CA GLN A 23 -2.32 15.66 -10.42
C GLN A 23 -3.26 15.12 -11.49
N ALA A 24 -2.94 13.97 -12.10
CA ALA A 24 -3.77 13.34 -13.12
C ALA A 24 -5.14 12.90 -12.59
N CYS A 25 -5.20 12.42 -11.34
CA CYS A 25 -6.43 11.97 -10.70
C CYS A 25 -7.17 13.07 -9.93
N ALA A 26 -6.62 14.29 -9.87
CA ALA A 26 -7.13 15.40 -9.05
C ALA A 26 -7.31 15.02 -7.56
N VAL A 27 -6.41 14.18 -7.06
CA VAL A 27 -6.33 13.73 -5.67
C VAL A 27 -5.20 14.49 -4.98
N ASN A 28 -5.37 14.77 -3.69
CA ASN A 28 -4.32 15.41 -2.87
C ASN A 28 -4.12 14.57 -1.61
N LEU A 29 -3.04 13.78 -1.59
CA LEU A 29 -2.61 13.06 -0.41
C LEU A 29 -1.81 14.01 0.49
N ASN A 30 -1.78 13.73 1.79
CA ASN A 30 -0.87 14.45 2.67
C ASN A 30 0.53 13.85 2.58
N GLU A 31 1.53 14.57 3.10
CA GLU A 31 2.93 14.15 3.08
C GLU A 31 3.15 12.73 3.63
N GLU A 32 2.43 12.35 4.69
CA GLU A 32 2.54 11.04 5.33
C GLU A 32 2.08 9.90 4.40
N THR A 33 0.93 10.06 3.73
CA THR A 33 0.37 9.05 2.82
C THR A 33 1.08 9.03 1.47
N GLU A 34 1.51 10.18 0.94
CA GLU A 34 2.38 10.27 -0.25
C GLU A 34 3.70 9.53 0.00
N SER A 35 4.38 9.84 1.10
CA SER A 35 5.64 9.20 1.48
C SER A 35 5.46 7.70 1.65
N TYR A 36 4.35 7.28 2.27
CA TYR A 36 4.04 5.86 2.44
C TYR A 36 3.93 5.13 1.09
N LEU A 37 3.24 5.72 0.10
CA LEU A 37 3.14 5.15 -1.24
C LEU A 37 4.50 5.02 -1.92
N VAL A 38 5.35 6.04 -1.82
CA VAL A 38 6.72 6.01 -2.34
C VAL A 38 7.51 4.83 -1.75
N PHE A 39 7.49 4.66 -0.43
CA PHE A 39 8.18 3.55 0.23
C PHE A 39 7.57 2.19 -0.07
N LEU A 40 6.23 2.12 -0.21
CA LEU A 40 5.51 0.90 -0.59
C LEU A 40 5.93 0.42 -1.98
N LEU A 41 6.01 1.33 -2.96
CA LEU A 41 6.47 1.01 -4.31
C LEU A 41 7.94 0.58 -4.33
N MET A 42 8.80 1.28 -3.60
CA MET A 42 10.22 0.90 -3.47
C MET A 42 10.36 -0.52 -2.91
N ARG A 43 9.65 -0.85 -1.83
CA ARG A 43 9.66 -2.18 -1.21
C ARG A 43 9.08 -3.26 -2.12
N PHE A 44 8.06 -2.94 -2.92
CA PHE A 44 7.46 -3.89 -3.85
C PHE A 44 8.44 -4.34 -4.94
N ILE A 45 9.26 -3.44 -5.47
CA ILE A 45 10.25 -3.77 -6.51
C ILE A 45 11.28 -4.78 -6.02
N GLU A 46 11.65 -4.70 -4.74
CA GLU A 46 12.56 -5.65 -4.11
C GLU A 46 11.89 -7.02 -3.89
N LYS A 47 10.56 -7.08 -3.77
CA LYS A 47 9.79 -8.29 -3.44
C LYS A 47 8.49 -8.43 -4.28
N PRO A 48 8.57 -8.60 -5.61
CA PRO A 48 7.39 -8.62 -6.49
C PRO A 48 6.48 -9.85 -6.31
N GLN A 49 6.94 -10.87 -5.57
CA GLN A 49 6.18 -12.10 -5.29
C GLN A 49 5.01 -11.90 -4.29
N MET A 50 4.87 -10.69 -3.74
CA MET A 50 3.87 -10.31 -2.72
C MET A 50 2.40 -10.58 -3.11
N VAL A 51 2.08 -10.81 -4.39
CA VAL A 51 0.70 -10.80 -4.90
C VAL A 51 0.08 -12.21 -5.07
N SER A 52 0.56 -13.22 -4.33
CA SER A 52 0.23 -14.64 -4.55
C SER A 52 -0.40 -15.37 -3.34
N SER A 53 -1.15 -14.66 -2.49
CA SER A 53 -1.69 -15.28 -1.26
C SER A 53 -3.19 -15.09 -1.02
N VAL A 54 -3.75 -15.87 -0.10
CA VAL A 54 -5.14 -15.80 0.36
C VAL A 54 -5.24 -14.73 1.46
N LEU A 55 -5.40 -13.47 1.04
CA LEU A 55 -5.32 -12.31 1.94
C LEU A 55 -6.30 -12.35 3.12
N GLY A 56 -7.48 -12.95 2.94
CA GLY A 56 -8.45 -13.10 4.03
C GLY A 56 -7.93 -14.01 5.14
N LEU A 57 -7.19 -15.07 4.78
CA LEU A 57 -6.56 -15.96 5.76
C LEU A 57 -5.40 -15.26 6.46
N GLU A 58 -4.54 -14.57 5.72
CA GLU A 58 -3.44 -13.79 6.30
C GLU A 58 -3.95 -12.71 7.27
N PHE A 59 -5.06 -12.06 6.93
CA PHE A 59 -5.71 -11.09 7.82
C PHE A 59 -6.20 -11.74 9.11
N LEU A 60 -6.85 -12.90 9.04
CA LEU A 60 -7.32 -13.63 10.22
C LEU A 60 -6.15 -14.08 11.10
N GLU A 61 -5.11 -14.64 10.49
CA GLU A 61 -3.89 -15.05 11.19
C GLU A 61 -3.22 -13.85 11.87
N GLY A 62 -3.04 -12.74 11.17
CA GLY A 62 -2.50 -11.50 11.75
C GLY A 62 -3.41 -10.91 12.83
N SER A 63 -4.73 -10.99 12.68
CA SER A 63 -5.66 -10.47 13.69
C SER A 63 -5.61 -11.24 15.00
N GLN A 64 -5.33 -12.55 14.94
CA GLN A 64 -5.24 -13.46 16.09
C GLN A 64 -3.82 -13.63 16.63
N ASP A 65 -2.80 -13.10 15.94
CA ASP A 65 -1.42 -13.12 16.39
C ASP A 65 -1.22 -12.09 17.51
N PHE A 66 -0.61 -12.51 18.62
CA PHE A 66 -0.26 -11.63 19.75
C PHE A 66 1.25 -11.39 19.84
N SER A 67 2.03 -11.88 18.88
CA SER A 67 3.47 -11.67 18.80
C SER A 67 3.83 -10.34 18.12
N HIS A 68 5.11 -9.97 18.19
CA HIS A 68 5.63 -8.81 17.45
C HIS A 68 5.48 -8.93 15.92
N ALA A 69 5.28 -10.13 15.38
CA ALA A 69 5.06 -10.34 13.95
C ALA A 69 3.66 -9.88 13.50
N ARG A 70 2.73 -9.65 14.44
CA ARG A 70 1.38 -9.15 14.18
C ARG A 70 1.38 -7.91 13.30
N GLU A 71 2.21 -6.92 13.67
CA GLU A 71 2.25 -5.63 12.99
C GLU A 71 2.71 -5.77 11.54
N GLU A 72 3.76 -6.55 11.31
CA GLU A 72 4.26 -6.83 9.96
C GLU A 72 3.20 -7.55 9.11
N LYS A 73 2.55 -8.59 9.66
CA LYS A 73 1.50 -9.34 8.94
C LYS A 73 0.32 -8.46 8.53
N LEU A 74 -0.22 -7.67 9.45
CA LEU A 74 -1.36 -6.79 9.15
C LEU A 74 -0.99 -5.69 8.17
N ARG A 75 0.20 -5.09 8.31
CA ARG A 75 0.71 -4.10 7.37
C ARG A 75 0.84 -4.70 5.97
N ASP A 76 1.43 -5.89 5.87
CA ASP A 76 1.61 -6.59 4.59
C ASP A 76 0.26 -6.93 3.93
N VAL A 77 -0.77 -7.30 4.70
CA VAL A 77 -2.14 -7.47 4.18
C VAL A 77 -2.67 -6.16 3.60
N GLY A 78 -2.55 -5.05 4.35
CA GLY A 78 -2.96 -3.73 3.89
C GLY A 78 -2.27 -3.31 2.59
N ASP A 79 -0.96 -3.48 2.54
CA ASP A 79 -0.12 -3.10 1.40
C ASP A 79 -0.42 -3.97 0.16
N LYS A 80 -0.60 -5.28 0.33
CA LYS A 80 -1.00 -6.18 -0.76
C LYS A 80 -2.38 -5.82 -1.30
N CYS A 81 -3.33 -5.48 -0.42
CA CYS A 81 -4.64 -5.01 -0.84
C CYS A 81 -4.52 -3.74 -1.68
N LEU A 82 -3.74 -2.77 -1.22
CA LEU A 82 -3.54 -1.50 -1.91
C LEU A 82 -2.95 -1.69 -3.33
N LEU A 83 -1.92 -2.52 -3.44
CA LEU A 83 -1.29 -2.88 -4.71
C LEU A 83 -2.25 -3.63 -5.65
N LEU A 84 -3.09 -4.51 -5.12
CA LEU A 84 -4.07 -5.25 -5.93
C LEU A 84 -5.21 -4.37 -6.41
N SER A 85 -5.64 -3.40 -5.60
CA SER A 85 -6.76 -2.53 -5.96
C SER A 85 -6.37 -1.33 -6.83
N GLY A 86 -5.16 -0.79 -6.70
CA GLY A 86 -4.68 0.34 -7.52
C GLY A 86 -3.75 -0.09 -8.64
N LEU A 87 -2.59 -0.68 -8.30
CA LEU A 87 -1.51 -0.94 -9.26
C LEU A 87 -1.73 -2.18 -10.15
N PHE A 88 -2.44 -3.20 -9.65
CA PHE A 88 -2.66 -4.48 -10.36
C PHE A 88 -4.14 -4.95 -10.38
N PRO A 89 -5.11 -4.11 -10.76
CA PRO A 89 -6.54 -4.43 -10.69
C PRO A 89 -6.91 -5.63 -11.58
N GLY A 90 -6.28 -5.80 -12.74
CA GLY A 90 -6.50 -6.98 -13.58
C GLY A 90 -6.15 -8.32 -12.89
N ARG A 91 -5.18 -8.33 -11.95
CA ARG A 91 -4.89 -9.54 -11.16
C ARG A 91 -5.94 -9.80 -10.07
N ALA A 92 -6.62 -8.75 -9.61
CA ALA A 92 -7.71 -8.85 -8.64
C ALA A 92 -8.97 -9.44 -9.29
N GLU A 93 -9.32 -9.00 -10.51
CA GLU A 93 -10.49 -9.47 -11.26
C GLU A 93 -10.48 -10.99 -11.51
N HIS A 94 -9.29 -11.58 -11.68
CA HIS A 94 -9.15 -13.03 -11.85
C HIS A 94 -9.41 -13.85 -10.58
N ARG A 95 -9.69 -13.22 -9.43
CA ARG A 95 -9.85 -13.90 -8.12
C ARG A 95 -11.30 -14.17 -7.70
N CYS A 96 -12.28 -14.07 -8.61
CA CYS A 96 -13.71 -14.30 -8.34
C CYS A 96 -14.29 -13.42 -7.20
N VAL A 97 -13.64 -12.31 -6.87
CA VAL A 97 -14.07 -11.34 -5.85
C VAL A 97 -13.96 -9.93 -6.43
N ASP A 98 -14.91 -9.06 -6.09
CA ASP A 98 -14.90 -7.67 -6.55
C ASP A 98 -13.73 -6.88 -5.96
N ILE A 99 -13.31 -5.84 -6.68
CA ILE A 99 -12.28 -4.89 -6.20
C ILE A 99 -12.59 -4.33 -4.80
N SER A 100 -13.88 -4.17 -4.49
CA SER A 100 -14.36 -3.69 -3.19
C SER A 100 -13.99 -4.60 -2.02
N TYR A 101 -13.73 -5.89 -2.26
CA TYR A 101 -13.22 -6.82 -1.27
C TYR A 101 -11.83 -6.40 -0.79
N PHE A 102 -10.92 -6.11 -1.72
CA PHE A 102 -9.55 -5.70 -1.40
C PHE A 102 -9.53 -4.36 -0.67
N ILE A 103 -10.36 -3.41 -1.11
CA ILE A 103 -10.50 -2.11 -0.44
C ILE A 103 -10.92 -2.30 1.02
N LYS A 104 -12.01 -3.03 1.27
CA LYS A 104 -12.52 -3.25 2.64
C LYS A 104 -11.53 -4.03 3.51
N LEU A 105 -10.88 -5.05 2.94
CA LEU A 105 -9.91 -5.86 3.67
C LEU A 105 -8.66 -5.06 4.04
N GLY A 106 -8.14 -4.24 3.12
CA GLY A 106 -6.99 -3.38 3.36
C GLY A 106 -7.28 -2.31 4.41
N GLN A 107 -8.47 -1.68 4.34
CA GLN A 107 -8.94 -0.75 5.37
C GLN A 107 -9.04 -1.43 6.74
N ALA A 108 -9.64 -2.62 6.82
CA ALA A 108 -9.72 -3.38 8.06
C ALA A 108 -8.34 -3.76 8.62
N ALA A 109 -7.38 -4.11 7.74
CA ALA A 109 -6.01 -4.43 8.15
C ALA A 109 -5.30 -3.23 8.79
N TYR A 110 -5.32 -2.05 8.15
CA TYR A 110 -4.72 -0.86 8.73
C TYR A 110 -5.45 -0.39 10.00
N LEU A 111 -6.78 -0.46 10.03
CA LEU A 111 -7.54 -0.10 11.23
C LEU A 111 -7.20 -1.02 12.41
N THR A 112 -7.18 -2.34 12.18
CA THR A 112 -6.81 -3.32 13.22
C THR A 112 -5.38 -3.11 13.70
N LEU A 113 -4.48 -2.74 12.79
CA LEU A 113 -3.09 -2.44 13.12
C LEU A 113 -2.96 -1.15 13.97
N SER A 114 -3.83 -0.18 13.74
CA SER A 114 -3.79 1.09 14.46
C SER A 114 -4.07 0.96 15.96
N ASP A 115 -4.79 -0.08 16.38
CA ASP A 115 -5.16 -0.28 17.80
C ASP A 115 -3.95 -0.50 18.73
N GLN A 116 -2.83 -1.02 18.20
CA GLN A 116 -1.68 -1.44 19.01
C GLN A 116 -0.32 -0.96 18.50
N SER A 117 -0.26 -0.26 17.37
CA SER A 117 0.99 0.27 16.84
C SER A 117 1.33 1.64 17.41
N SER A 118 2.63 1.92 17.56
CA SER A 118 3.14 3.27 17.83
C SER A 118 2.85 4.25 16.68
N LEU A 119 2.56 3.76 15.48
CA LEU A 119 2.18 4.52 14.30
C LEU A 119 0.65 4.56 14.08
N ALA A 120 -0.14 4.42 15.14
CA ALA A 120 -1.61 4.38 15.09
C ALA A 120 -2.22 5.47 14.19
N ALA A 121 -1.78 6.72 14.34
CA ALA A 121 -2.29 7.85 13.58
C ALA A 121 -2.07 7.68 12.06
N LEU A 122 -0.89 7.20 11.65
CA LEU A 122 -0.58 6.92 10.25
C LEU A 122 -1.51 5.82 9.71
N TYR A 123 -1.67 4.71 10.42
CA TYR A 123 -2.52 3.61 9.94
C TYR A 123 -4.00 4.00 9.88
N VAL A 124 -4.49 4.84 10.79
CA VAL A 124 -5.83 5.45 10.68
C VAL A 124 -5.94 6.28 9.41
N GLN A 125 -4.94 7.11 9.09
CA GLN A 125 -4.93 7.88 7.85
C GLN A 125 -4.90 6.97 6.62
N LEU A 126 -4.07 5.93 6.59
CA LEU A 126 -4.02 4.97 5.49
C LEU A 126 -5.36 4.27 5.27
N CYS A 127 -6.06 3.90 6.35
CA CYS A 127 -7.42 3.38 6.27
C CYS A 127 -8.40 4.40 5.67
N GLN A 128 -8.38 5.64 6.15
CA GLN A 128 -9.30 6.70 5.71
C GLN A 128 -9.05 7.13 4.27
N LYS A 129 -7.77 7.18 3.85
CA LYS A 129 -7.33 7.62 2.52
C LYS A 129 -7.14 6.47 1.54
N PHE A 130 -7.53 5.25 1.91
CA PHE A 130 -7.29 4.05 1.11
C PHE A 130 -7.76 4.21 -0.34
N VAL A 131 -9.01 4.65 -0.55
CA VAL A 131 -9.58 4.82 -1.91
C VAL A 131 -8.80 5.87 -2.72
N ALA A 132 -8.46 7.01 -2.10
CA ALA A 132 -7.67 8.04 -2.75
C ALA A 132 -6.28 7.51 -3.15
N MET A 133 -5.64 6.72 -2.28
CA MET A 133 -4.36 6.07 -2.60
C MET A 133 -4.49 5.03 -3.71
N THR A 134 -5.62 4.30 -3.80
CA THR A 134 -5.86 3.36 -4.92
C THR A 134 -6.13 4.06 -6.24
N GLU A 135 -6.64 5.28 -6.23
CA GLU A 135 -6.82 6.07 -7.46
C GLU A 135 -5.50 6.63 -7.99
N VAL A 136 -4.55 6.90 -7.08
CA VAL A 136 -3.20 7.41 -7.42
C VAL A 136 -2.28 6.28 -7.92
N LEU A 137 -2.46 5.05 -7.45
CA LEU A 137 -1.68 3.87 -7.85
C LEU A 137 -2.19 3.21 -9.12
#